data_AF-A0A521WLR3-F1
#
_entry.id   AF-A0A521WLR3-F1
#
_cell.length_a   1.000
_cell.length_b   1.000
_cell.length_c   1.000
_cell.angle_alpha   90.00
_cell.angle_beta   90.00
_cell.angle_gamma   90.00
#
_symmetry.space_group_name_H-M   'P 1'
#
loop_
_entity.id
_entity.type
_entity.pdbx_description
1 polymer ?
#
loop_
_entity_poly.entity_id
_entity_poly.type
_entity_poly.pdbx_seq_one_letter_code
_entity_poly.pdbx_strand_id
1 'polypeptide(L)'
;TYVTSDMISRSLHWSGIEPHEAYLYGGGLALAFQLYVEVEDAFHPELGFSVGDAAADIAGAAFPALKQHYPLFKPVTIKWSAIPSVRYNRGEYRTLLDDYESQYYWLSVNIEDALGDACPTIIPSFLNLAVGYGVKNLDGQGNGTPELYLSLDCDFTRLPGEGSFLSALKHILNYIHCPAPTVRLSPEITFYGVRF
;
A
#
# COMPACT_ATOMS: atom_id res chain seq x y z
N THR A 1 -6.10 4.95 -2.93
CA THR A 1 -7.47 4.44 -2.63
C THR A 1 -7.55 3.50 -1.43
N TYR A 2 -6.77 2.41 -1.38
CA TYR A 2 -6.78 1.46 -0.24
C TYR A 2 -6.63 2.12 1.14
N VAL A 3 -5.58 2.93 1.33
CA VAL A 3 -5.31 3.60 2.62
C VAL A 3 -6.48 4.48 3.03
N THR A 4 -7.00 5.29 2.11
CA THR A 4 -8.15 6.17 2.34
C THR A 4 -9.40 5.36 2.73
N SER A 5 -9.67 4.25 2.05
CA SER A 5 -10.79 3.37 2.36
C SER A 5 -10.67 2.78 3.77
N ASP A 6 -9.53 2.20 4.13
CA ASP A 6 -9.33 1.59 5.45
C ASP A 6 -9.37 2.66 6.57
N MET A 7 -8.77 3.82 6.36
CA MET A 7 -8.81 4.93 7.33
C MET A 7 -10.23 5.44 7.58
N ILE A 8 -10.99 5.74 6.51
CA ILE A 8 -12.39 6.20 6.66
C ILE A 8 -13.21 5.12 7.37
N SER A 9 -13.07 3.86 6.96
CA SER A 9 -13.79 2.73 7.56
C SER A 9 -13.52 2.63 9.06
N ARG A 10 -12.26 2.74 9.47
CA ARG A 10 -11.86 2.70 10.89
C ARG A 10 -12.38 3.92 11.65
N SER A 11 -12.36 5.11 11.08
CA SER A 11 -12.91 6.32 11.70
C SER A 11 -14.43 6.23 11.90
N LEU A 12 -15.16 5.70 10.91
CA LEU A 12 -16.59 5.44 11.00
C LEU A 12 -16.90 4.42 12.09
N HIS A 13 -16.15 3.31 12.12
CA HIS A 13 -16.31 2.29 13.16
C HIS A 13 -16.00 2.85 14.55
N TRP A 14 -14.93 3.64 14.68
CA TRP A 14 -14.58 4.32 15.93
C TRP A 14 -15.68 5.28 16.41
N SER A 15 -16.46 5.84 15.48
CA SER A 15 -17.60 6.72 15.76
C SER A 15 -18.90 5.97 16.13
N GLY A 16 -18.87 4.64 16.17
CA GLY A 16 -20.00 3.79 16.57
C GLY A 16 -20.79 3.16 15.41
N ILE A 17 -20.31 3.26 14.17
CA ILE A 17 -20.92 2.55 13.03
C ILE A 17 -20.53 1.07 13.08
N GLU A 18 -21.48 0.19 12.79
CA GLU A 18 -21.25 -1.25 12.77
C GLU A 18 -20.14 -1.61 11.77
N PRO A 19 -19.24 -2.57 12.09
CA PRO A 19 -18.07 -2.85 11.27
C PRO A 19 -18.39 -3.06 9.79
N HIS A 20 -19.41 -3.86 9.47
CA HIS A 20 -19.78 -4.14 8.07
C HIS A 20 -20.17 -2.87 7.30
N GLU A 21 -20.98 -2.00 7.91
CA GLU A 21 -21.39 -0.74 7.31
C GLU A 21 -20.21 0.24 7.19
N ALA A 22 -19.36 0.28 8.20
CA ALA A 22 -18.20 1.15 8.23
C ALA A 22 -17.24 0.87 7.05
N TYR A 23 -16.96 -0.41 6.76
CA TYR A 23 -16.11 -0.78 5.62
C TYR A 23 -16.79 -0.58 4.25
N LEU A 24 -18.12 -0.75 4.16
CA LEU A 24 -18.86 -0.42 2.94
C LEU A 24 -18.86 1.09 2.66
N TYR A 25 -19.15 1.91 3.67
CA TYR A 25 -19.17 3.36 3.54
C TYR A 25 -17.76 3.92 3.31
N GLY A 26 -16.75 3.42 4.01
CA GLY A 26 -15.37 3.84 3.80
C GLY A 26 -14.85 3.48 2.41
N GLY A 27 -15.16 2.28 1.90
CA GLY A 27 -14.93 1.90 0.51
C GLY A 27 -15.65 2.81 -0.49
N GLY A 28 -16.96 3.02 -0.31
CA GLY A 28 -17.76 3.86 -1.19
C GLY A 28 -17.29 5.31 -1.26
N LEU A 29 -16.96 5.92 -0.11
CA LEU A 29 -16.47 7.29 -0.04
C LEU A 29 -15.09 7.44 -0.67
N ALA A 30 -14.16 6.50 -0.40
CA ALA A 30 -12.84 6.51 -1.01
C ALA A 30 -12.91 6.33 -2.52
N LEU A 31 -13.76 5.42 -3.01
CA LEU A 31 -13.97 5.20 -4.44
C LEU A 31 -14.60 6.41 -5.12
N ALA A 32 -15.63 7.02 -4.51
CA ALA A 32 -16.27 8.20 -5.05
C ALA A 32 -15.28 9.37 -5.21
N PHE A 33 -14.40 9.57 -4.22
CA PHE A 33 -13.37 10.59 -4.29
C PHE A 33 -12.35 10.32 -5.41
N GLN A 34 -11.96 9.07 -5.62
CA GLN A 34 -10.94 8.73 -6.61
C GLN A 34 -11.49 8.72 -8.03
N LEU A 35 -12.70 8.22 -8.24
CA LEU A 35 -13.39 8.37 -9.53
C LEU A 35 -13.68 9.84 -9.87
N TYR A 36 -13.87 10.70 -8.87
CA TYR A 36 -13.91 12.15 -9.11
C TYR A 36 -12.57 12.66 -9.68
N VAL A 37 -11.43 12.22 -9.13
CA VAL A 37 -10.09 12.57 -9.66
C VAL A 37 -9.92 12.05 -11.09
N GLU A 38 -10.27 10.80 -11.37
CA GLU A 38 -10.20 10.24 -12.73
C GLU A 38 -11.05 11.02 -13.75
N VAL A 39 -12.22 11.51 -13.32
CA VAL A 39 -13.07 12.37 -14.16
C VAL A 39 -12.43 13.73 -14.39
N GLU A 40 -11.77 14.32 -13.39
CA GLU A 40 -10.99 15.56 -13.58
C GLU A 40 -9.82 15.34 -14.54
N ASP A 41 -9.08 14.23 -14.41
CA ASP A 41 -7.98 13.86 -15.30
C ASP A 41 -8.46 13.65 -16.74
N ALA A 42 -9.69 13.18 -16.94
CA ALA A 42 -10.34 13.08 -18.24
C ALA A 42 -10.40 14.41 -19.01
N PHE A 43 -10.49 15.53 -18.31
CA PHE A 43 -10.50 16.87 -18.89
C PHE A 43 -9.10 17.51 -18.95
N HIS A 44 -8.08 16.87 -18.37
CA HIS A 44 -6.72 17.37 -18.38
C HIS A 44 -6.04 17.07 -19.74
N PRO A 45 -5.38 18.06 -20.39
CA PRO A 45 -4.81 17.88 -21.73
C PRO A 45 -3.75 16.79 -21.88
N GLU A 46 -3.04 16.45 -20.80
CA GLU A 46 -1.87 15.55 -20.82
C GLU A 46 -2.09 14.20 -20.12
N LEU A 47 -3.16 14.03 -19.33
CA LEU A 47 -3.41 12.81 -18.55
C LEU A 47 -4.51 11.95 -19.19
N GLY A 48 -5.73 12.48 -19.23
CA GLY A 48 -6.91 11.75 -19.69
C GLY A 48 -7.45 10.76 -18.64
N PHE A 49 -8.62 10.17 -18.92
CA PHE A 49 -9.21 9.17 -18.03
C PHE A 49 -8.47 7.84 -18.18
N SER A 50 -8.05 7.25 -17.06
CA SER A 50 -7.34 5.98 -17.06
C SER A 50 -8.21 4.84 -16.56
N VAL A 51 -8.52 3.90 -17.47
CA VAL A 51 -9.24 2.67 -17.09
C VAL A 51 -8.41 1.82 -16.11
N GLY A 52 -7.08 1.87 -16.23
CA GLY A 52 -6.18 1.18 -15.31
C GLY A 52 -6.26 1.73 -13.91
N ASP A 53 -6.25 3.06 -13.77
CA ASP A 53 -6.30 3.73 -12.46
C ASP A 53 -7.67 3.57 -11.82
N ALA A 54 -8.76 3.76 -12.58
CA ALA A 54 -10.12 3.46 -12.11
C ALA A 54 -10.28 2.00 -11.65
N ALA A 55 -9.68 1.03 -12.34
CA ALA A 55 -9.70 -0.37 -11.91
C ALA A 55 -8.89 -0.60 -10.62
N ALA A 56 -7.74 0.04 -10.49
CA ALA A 56 -6.92 0.01 -9.28
C ALA A 56 -7.64 0.67 -8.10
N ASP A 57 -8.42 1.72 -8.33
CA ASP A 57 -9.26 2.39 -7.34
C ASP A 57 -10.36 1.49 -6.82
N ILE A 58 -11.08 0.83 -7.73
CA ILE A 58 -12.12 -0.14 -7.35
C ILE A 58 -11.49 -1.24 -6.50
N ALA A 59 -10.36 -1.81 -6.94
CA ALA A 59 -9.67 -2.85 -6.19
C ALA A 59 -9.23 -2.35 -4.80
N GLY A 60 -8.62 -1.16 -4.74
CA GLY A 60 -8.17 -0.53 -3.51
C GLY A 60 -9.32 -0.23 -2.54
N ALA A 61 -10.47 0.23 -3.04
CA ALA A 61 -11.65 0.52 -2.23
C ALA A 61 -12.34 -0.74 -1.70
N ALA A 62 -12.33 -1.83 -2.48
CA ALA A 62 -12.92 -3.11 -2.08
C ALA A 62 -12.03 -3.87 -1.08
N PHE A 63 -10.71 -3.71 -1.16
CA PHE A 63 -9.76 -4.56 -0.44
C PHE A 63 -9.95 -4.59 1.09
N PRO A 64 -10.17 -3.46 1.81
CA PRO A 64 -10.41 -3.50 3.26
C PRO A 64 -11.65 -4.31 3.64
N ALA A 65 -12.74 -4.18 2.89
CA ALA A 65 -13.96 -4.96 3.10
C ALA A 65 -13.72 -6.47 2.82
N LEU A 66 -12.96 -6.79 1.78
CA LEU A 66 -12.55 -8.17 1.48
C LEU A 66 -11.71 -8.77 2.61
N LYS A 67 -10.75 -8.01 3.17
CA LYS A 67 -9.95 -8.43 4.34
C LYS A 67 -10.82 -8.73 5.57
N GLN A 68 -11.87 -7.94 5.78
CA GLN A 68 -12.77 -8.13 6.90
C GLN A 68 -13.57 -9.44 6.79
N HIS A 69 -14.07 -9.75 5.59
CA HIS A 69 -14.96 -10.90 5.37
C HIS A 69 -14.24 -12.22 5.10
N TYR A 70 -13.12 -12.20 4.38
CA TYR A 70 -12.47 -13.42 3.90
C TYR A 70 -11.12 -13.63 4.59
N PRO A 71 -10.94 -14.75 5.33
CA PRO A 71 -9.69 -15.06 6.01
C PRO A 71 -8.46 -15.05 5.09
N LEU A 72 -8.64 -15.43 3.82
CA LEU A 72 -7.58 -15.48 2.82
C LEU A 72 -6.83 -14.15 2.64
N PHE A 73 -7.51 -13.01 2.81
CA PHE A 73 -6.90 -11.69 2.62
C PHE A 73 -6.33 -11.09 3.91
N LYS A 74 -6.65 -11.64 5.09
CA LYS A 74 -6.17 -11.12 6.39
C LYS A 74 -4.64 -10.99 6.47
N PRO A 75 -3.84 -11.97 5.99
CA PRO A 75 -2.38 -11.89 6.06
C PRO A 75 -1.77 -10.80 5.18
N VAL A 76 -2.53 -10.27 4.21
CA VAL A 76 -2.00 -9.42 3.14
C VAL A 76 -2.22 -7.94 3.46
N THR A 77 -1.16 -7.15 3.48
CA THR A 77 -1.20 -5.70 3.73
C THR A 77 -0.50 -4.96 2.60
N ILE A 78 -1.19 -3.95 2.04
CA ILE A 78 -0.58 -3.06 1.05
C ILE A 78 0.16 -1.96 1.80
N LYS A 79 1.41 -1.74 1.44
CA LYS A 79 2.28 -0.71 2.00
C LYS A 79 2.92 0.13 0.92
N TRP A 80 3.45 1.27 1.34
CA TRP A 80 4.12 2.23 0.48
C TRP A 80 5.45 2.63 1.10
N SER A 81 6.39 2.99 0.25
CA SER A 81 7.60 3.69 0.65
C SER A 81 8.07 4.62 -0.45
N ALA A 82 8.97 5.52 -0.08
CA ALA A 82 9.54 6.46 -1.02
C ALA A 82 11.05 6.61 -0.85
N ILE A 83 11.76 6.63 -1.97
CA ILE A 83 13.17 6.97 -2.06
C ILE A 83 13.31 8.03 -3.16
N PRO A 84 13.68 9.28 -2.81
CA PRO A 84 13.78 10.38 -3.76
C PRO A 84 14.57 10.03 -5.03
N SER A 85 13.94 10.19 -6.19
CA SER A 85 14.58 10.02 -7.49
C SER A 85 15.57 11.14 -7.79
N VAL A 86 16.35 10.97 -8.86
CA VAL A 86 17.23 12.03 -9.35
C VAL A 86 16.42 13.26 -9.79
N ARG A 87 15.25 13.05 -10.40
CA ARG A 87 14.36 14.11 -10.88
C ARG A 87 13.77 14.92 -9.73
N TYR A 88 13.31 14.24 -8.68
CA TYR A 88 12.85 14.89 -7.46
C TYR A 88 13.96 15.71 -6.80
N ASN A 89 15.16 15.15 -6.66
CA ASN A 89 16.30 15.86 -6.08
C ASN A 89 16.78 17.07 -6.91
N ARG A 90 16.46 17.11 -8.21
CA ARG A 90 16.68 18.28 -9.08
C ARG A 90 15.59 19.33 -8.97
N GLY A 91 14.50 19.05 -8.25
CA GLY A 91 13.37 19.95 -8.08
C GLY A 91 12.37 19.92 -9.23
N GLU A 92 12.35 18.84 -10.05
CA GLU A 92 11.37 18.69 -11.13
C GLU A 92 9.94 18.50 -10.60
N TYR A 93 9.82 17.93 -9.39
CA TYR A 93 8.55 17.69 -8.72
C TYR A 93 8.51 18.41 -7.37
N ARG A 94 7.32 18.89 -6.97
CA ARG A 94 7.12 19.58 -5.70
C ARG A 94 6.90 18.63 -4.54
N THR A 95 6.31 17.46 -4.81
CA THR A 95 6.00 16.45 -3.81
C THR A 95 6.45 15.07 -4.26
N LEU A 96 6.70 14.17 -3.32
CA LEU A 96 7.02 12.77 -3.64
C LEU A 96 5.83 12.03 -4.25
N LEU A 97 4.61 12.55 -4.06
CA LEU A 97 3.39 11.98 -4.65
C LEU A 97 3.31 12.23 -6.15
N ASP A 98 3.90 13.34 -6.63
CA ASP A 98 3.95 13.66 -8.06
C ASP A 98 5.11 12.93 -8.77
N ASP A 99 6.13 12.50 -8.02
CA ASP A 99 7.26 11.75 -8.58
C ASP A 99 7.06 10.24 -8.42
N TYR A 100 6.40 9.62 -9.40
CA TYR A 100 6.20 8.17 -9.42
C TYR A 100 7.49 7.36 -9.40
N GLU A 101 8.63 7.90 -9.89
CA GLU A 101 9.91 7.20 -9.80
C GLU A 101 10.42 7.11 -8.35
N SER A 102 9.95 7.97 -7.46
CA SER A 102 10.29 7.91 -6.04
C SER A 102 9.46 6.87 -5.27
N GLN A 103 8.37 6.36 -5.85
CA GLN A 103 7.37 5.59 -5.13
C GLN A 103 7.55 4.08 -5.31
N TYR A 104 7.37 3.33 -4.22
CA TYR A 104 7.37 1.88 -4.22
C TYR A 104 6.14 1.37 -3.48
N TYR A 105 5.47 0.41 -4.08
CA TYR A 105 4.27 -0.22 -3.52
C TYR A 105 4.58 -1.67 -3.18
N TRP A 106 4.13 -2.11 -2.02
CA TRP A 106 4.49 -3.39 -1.45
C TRP A 106 3.25 -4.18 -1.09
N LEU A 107 3.23 -5.44 -1.52
CA LEU A 107 2.30 -6.44 -1.03
C LEU A 107 3.00 -7.25 0.05
N SER A 108 2.73 -6.91 1.30
CA SER A 108 3.34 -7.54 2.48
C SER A 108 2.45 -8.66 3.00
N VAL A 109 3.00 -9.86 3.19
CA VAL A 109 2.29 -11.05 3.66
C VAL A 109 2.85 -11.44 5.02
N ASN A 110 1.98 -11.47 6.02
CA ASN A 110 2.30 -12.02 7.33
C ASN A 110 2.38 -13.54 7.24
N ILE A 111 3.57 -14.09 7.54
CA ILE A 111 3.85 -15.52 7.33
C ILE A 111 3.09 -16.37 8.34
N GLU A 112 3.01 -15.93 9.59
CA GLU A 112 2.27 -16.64 10.65
C GLU A 112 0.77 -16.74 10.29
N ASP A 113 0.13 -15.63 9.92
CA ASP A 113 -1.28 -15.60 9.55
C ASP A 113 -1.56 -16.39 8.27
N ALA A 114 -0.63 -16.40 7.31
CA ALA A 114 -0.77 -17.16 6.07
C ALA A 114 -0.67 -18.68 6.28
N LEU A 115 0.20 -19.11 7.20
CA LEU A 115 0.35 -20.52 7.57
C LEU A 115 -0.77 -21.00 8.51
N GLY A 116 -1.30 -20.08 9.34
CA GLY A 116 -2.37 -20.33 10.29
C GLY A 116 -1.99 -21.34 11.39
N ASP A 117 -2.98 -21.67 12.23
CA ASP A 117 -2.78 -22.56 13.39
C ASP A 117 -2.39 -23.99 13.01
N ALA A 118 -2.62 -24.39 11.75
CA ALA A 118 -2.29 -25.72 11.24
C ALA A 118 -0.79 -25.94 11.05
N CYS A 119 -0.01 -24.87 10.91
CA CYS A 119 1.43 -24.92 10.71
C CYS A 119 2.14 -23.88 11.60
N PRO A 120 2.21 -24.13 12.93
CA PRO A 120 2.85 -23.21 13.86
C PRO A 120 4.31 -22.96 13.46
N THR A 121 4.67 -21.69 13.32
CA THR A 121 5.98 -21.25 12.85
C THR A 121 6.83 -20.70 13.99
N ILE A 122 8.15 -20.83 13.86
CA ILE A 122 9.13 -20.19 14.76
C ILE A 122 9.37 -18.73 14.32
N ILE A 123 8.86 -18.34 13.15
CA ILE A 123 8.99 -16.99 12.61
C ILE A 123 8.24 -16.01 13.53
N PRO A 124 8.88 -14.90 13.97
CA PRO A 124 8.22 -13.90 14.79
C PRO A 124 6.96 -13.34 14.11
N SER A 125 5.90 -13.13 14.89
CA SER A 125 4.60 -12.65 14.41
C SER A 125 4.64 -11.30 13.70
N PHE A 126 5.66 -10.47 13.98
CA PHE A 126 5.86 -9.20 13.31
C PHE A 126 6.60 -9.33 11.97
N LEU A 127 7.19 -10.47 11.62
CA LEU A 127 8.00 -10.61 10.41
C LEU A 127 7.13 -11.03 9.22
N ASN A 128 7.20 -10.24 8.16
CA ASN A 128 6.48 -10.44 6.92
C ASN A 128 7.44 -10.66 5.74
N LEU A 129 6.91 -11.22 4.66
CA LEU A 129 7.54 -11.26 3.35
C LEU A 129 6.79 -10.32 2.41
N ALA A 130 7.50 -9.44 1.69
CA ALA A 130 6.90 -8.45 0.82
C ALA A 130 7.37 -8.57 -0.62
N VAL A 131 6.43 -8.43 -1.56
CA VAL A 131 6.73 -8.25 -2.99
C VAL A 131 6.50 -6.78 -3.33
N GLY A 132 7.52 -6.14 -3.88
CA GLY A 132 7.50 -4.71 -4.21
C GLY A 132 7.46 -4.44 -5.70
N TYR A 133 6.86 -3.32 -6.05
CA TYR A 133 6.82 -2.77 -7.39
C TYR A 133 7.24 -1.30 -7.37
N GLY A 134 8.07 -0.91 -8.33
CA GLY A 134 8.40 0.48 -8.61
C GLY A 134 8.66 0.68 -10.09
N VAL A 135 8.89 1.91 -10.51
CA VAL A 135 9.18 2.24 -11.92
C VAL A 135 10.29 3.28 -12.00
N LYS A 136 11.10 3.21 -13.07
CA LYS A 136 12.20 4.15 -13.36
C LYS A 136 12.14 4.65 -14.78
N ASN A 137 12.80 5.77 -15.06
CA ASN A 137 12.94 6.32 -16.41
C ASN A 137 11.58 6.58 -17.07
N LEU A 138 10.65 7.19 -16.33
CA LEU A 138 9.33 7.51 -16.85
C LEU A 138 9.45 8.60 -17.92
N ASP A 139 8.85 8.37 -19.08
CA ASP A 139 8.90 9.28 -20.22
C ASP A 139 7.71 10.27 -20.28
N GLY A 140 6.76 10.16 -19.35
CA GLY A 140 5.53 10.95 -19.33
C GLY A 140 4.47 10.50 -20.34
N GLN A 141 4.72 9.44 -21.10
CA GLN A 141 3.79 8.85 -22.08
C GLN A 141 3.33 7.45 -21.64
N GLY A 142 3.53 7.11 -20.38
CA GLY A 142 3.18 5.81 -19.80
C GLY A 142 4.24 4.72 -19.98
N ASN A 143 5.41 5.03 -20.56
CA ASN A 143 6.52 4.08 -20.58
C ASN A 143 7.46 4.32 -19.39
N GLY A 144 8.04 3.23 -18.93
CA GLY A 144 9.07 3.22 -17.90
C GLY A 144 9.70 1.84 -17.80
N THR A 145 10.70 1.73 -16.95
CA THR A 145 11.36 0.48 -16.60
C THR A 145 10.74 -0.04 -15.30
N PRO A 146 9.85 -1.04 -15.35
CA PRO A 146 9.28 -1.62 -14.14
C PRO A 146 10.35 -2.38 -13.36
N GLU A 147 10.32 -2.21 -12.05
CA GLU A 147 11.21 -2.88 -11.12
C GLU A 147 10.39 -3.75 -10.17
N LEU A 148 10.82 -5.01 -10.02
CA LEU A 148 10.20 -5.96 -9.11
C LEU A 148 11.15 -6.27 -7.97
N TYR A 149 10.61 -6.36 -6.76
CA TYR A 149 11.36 -6.51 -5.54
C TYR A 149 10.82 -7.65 -4.68
N LEU A 150 11.72 -8.28 -3.94
CA LEU A 150 11.40 -9.19 -2.84
C LEU A 150 12.11 -8.67 -1.59
N SER A 151 11.37 -8.49 -0.49
CA SER A 151 11.88 -7.88 0.73
C SER A 151 11.34 -8.58 1.97
N LEU A 152 12.07 -8.47 3.07
CA LEU A 152 11.48 -8.67 4.39
C LEU A 152 10.69 -7.43 4.79
N ASP A 153 9.70 -7.57 5.66
CA ASP A 153 8.93 -6.44 6.17
C ASP A 153 8.50 -6.67 7.62
N CYS A 154 8.04 -5.63 8.29
CA CYS A 154 7.61 -5.66 9.68
C CYS A 154 6.14 -5.26 9.80
N ASP A 155 5.30 -6.11 10.38
CA ASP A 155 3.96 -5.75 10.80
C ASP A 155 4.00 -4.91 12.08
N PHE A 156 3.86 -3.58 11.92
CA PHE A 156 3.88 -2.65 13.04
C PHE A 156 2.70 -2.86 13.99
N THR A 157 1.60 -3.49 13.57
CA THR A 157 0.44 -3.76 14.43
C THR A 157 0.71 -4.81 15.51
N ARG A 158 1.67 -5.71 15.23
CA ARG A 158 2.11 -6.81 16.10
C ARG A 158 3.14 -6.39 17.14
N LEU A 159 3.63 -5.15 17.07
CA LEU A 159 4.57 -4.61 18.06
C LEU A 159 3.90 -4.42 19.44
N PRO A 160 4.66 -4.59 20.54
CA PRO A 160 4.15 -4.44 21.89
C PRO A 160 3.62 -3.03 22.15
N GLY A 161 2.65 -2.93 23.07
CA GLY A 161 2.00 -1.67 23.44
C GLY A 161 0.49 -1.71 23.19
N GLU A 162 -0.25 -1.21 24.18
CA GLU A 162 -1.71 -1.26 24.24
C GLU A 162 -2.32 0.15 24.27
N GLY A 163 -3.62 0.25 24.04
CA GLY A 163 -4.38 1.50 24.04
C GLY A 163 -4.80 1.96 22.64
N SER A 164 -5.87 2.76 22.58
CA SER A 164 -6.51 3.19 21.33
C SER A 164 -5.58 4.05 20.46
N PHE A 165 -4.86 5.00 21.08
CA PHE A 165 -3.91 5.85 20.37
C PHE A 165 -2.74 5.04 19.79
N LEU A 166 -2.11 4.17 20.58
CA LEU A 166 -1.01 3.32 20.13
C LEU A 166 -1.45 2.36 19.04
N SER A 167 -2.66 1.80 19.13
CA SER A 167 -3.23 0.94 18.09
C SER A 167 -3.44 1.71 16.78
N ALA A 168 -3.96 2.94 16.85
CA ALA A 168 -4.11 3.81 15.68
C ALA A 168 -2.74 4.17 15.06
N LEU A 169 -1.77 4.55 15.89
CA LEU A 169 -0.40 4.86 15.44
C LEU A 169 0.26 3.66 14.77
N LYS A 170 0.20 2.48 15.39
CA LYS A 170 0.72 1.24 14.82
C LYS A 170 0.09 0.93 13.47
N HIS A 171 -1.23 1.13 13.32
CA HIS A 171 -1.92 0.96 12.05
C HIS A 171 -1.45 1.95 10.97
N ILE A 172 -1.30 3.23 11.31
CA ILE A 172 -0.80 4.25 10.37
C ILE A 172 0.61 3.91 9.91
N LEU A 173 1.50 3.56 10.85
CA LEU A 173 2.86 3.12 10.53
C LEU A 173 2.87 1.84 9.69
N ASN A 174 1.87 0.98 9.83
CA ASN A 174 1.77 -0.25 9.05
C ASN A 174 1.43 -0.04 7.57
N TYR A 175 1.08 1.17 7.13
CA TYR A 175 1.04 1.49 5.70
C TYR A 175 2.42 1.80 5.12
N ILE A 176 3.46 1.92 5.95
CA ILE A 176 4.82 2.21 5.52
C ILE A 176 5.63 0.92 5.53
N HIS A 177 6.30 0.61 4.41
CA HIS A 177 7.24 -0.51 4.37
C HIS A 177 8.44 -0.21 5.27
N CYS A 178 8.81 -1.17 6.12
CA CYS A 178 9.92 -0.94 7.02
C CYS A 178 11.26 -1.07 6.27
N PRO A 179 12.30 -0.30 6.64
CA PRO A 179 13.63 -0.49 6.08
C PRO A 179 14.15 -1.91 6.35
N ALA A 180 14.35 -2.68 5.30
CA ALA A 180 14.67 -4.10 5.40
C ALA A 180 15.54 -4.62 4.24
N PRO A 181 16.22 -5.76 4.42
CA PRO A 181 16.94 -6.44 3.34
C PRO A 181 16.03 -6.72 2.16
N THR A 182 16.47 -6.30 0.97
CA THR A 182 15.67 -6.31 -0.25
C THR A 182 16.48 -6.78 -1.43
N VAL A 183 15.88 -7.57 -2.30
CA VAL A 183 16.45 -7.98 -3.58
C VAL A 183 15.56 -7.44 -4.69
N ARG A 184 16.12 -6.64 -5.59
CA ARG A 184 15.46 -6.34 -6.88
C ARG A 184 15.66 -7.55 -7.77
N LEU A 185 14.58 -8.07 -8.36
CA LEU A 185 14.56 -9.23 -9.24
C LEU A 185 14.57 -8.85 -10.72
N SER A 186 13.98 -7.70 -11.05
CA SER A 186 13.88 -7.15 -12.41
C SER A 186 14.18 -5.66 -12.39
N PRO A 187 14.87 -5.11 -13.41
CA PRO A 187 15.38 -5.78 -14.61
C PRO A 187 16.68 -6.58 -14.37
N GLU A 188 17.41 -6.28 -13.29
CA GLU A 188 18.64 -6.97 -12.91
C GLU A 188 18.59 -7.32 -11.42
N ILE A 189 19.16 -8.48 -11.10
CA ILE A 189 19.26 -8.94 -9.72
C ILE A 189 20.22 -8.02 -8.95
N THR A 190 19.71 -7.30 -7.97
CA THR A 190 20.51 -6.39 -7.14
C THR A 190 20.14 -6.54 -5.68
N PHE A 191 21.17 -6.75 -4.85
CA PHE A 191 21.01 -6.92 -3.40
C PHE A 191 21.17 -5.58 -2.70
N TYR A 192 20.17 -5.22 -1.90
CA TYR A 192 20.19 -4.08 -1.00
C TYR A 192 20.24 -4.59 0.44
N GLY A 193 21.26 -4.16 1.19
CA GLY A 193 21.37 -4.52 2.61
C GLY A 193 20.17 -4.00 3.41
N VAL A 194 19.77 -2.75 3.16
CA VAL A 194 18.57 -2.13 3.69
C VAL A 194 17.96 -1.25 2.62
N ARG A 195 16.65 -1.35 2.41
CA ARG A 195 15.87 -0.50 1.52
C ARG A 195 14.54 -0.16 2.18
N PHE A 196 14.10 1.09 2.00
CA PHE A 196 12.75 1.53 2.31
C PHE A 196 11.80 1.15 1.19
#